data_AF-A0A4Q3EB71-F1
#
_entry.id   AF-A0A4Q3EB71-F1
#
_cell.length_a   1.000
_cell.length_b   1.000
_cell.length_c   1.000
_cell.angle_alpha   90.00
_cell.angle_beta   90.00
_cell.angle_gamma   90.00
#
_symmetry.space_group_name_H-M   'P 1'
#
loop_
_entity.id
_entity.type
_entity.pdbx_description
1 polymer ?
#
loop_
_entity_poly.entity_id
_entity_poly.type
_entity_poly.pdbx_seq_one_letter_code
_entity_poly.pdbx_strand_id
1 'polypeptide(L)'
;VIPAVLQYYIAFCDGYDDNKIINFLLTASEVGCIFKKGATISAAMGGCQAEIGVSSAMAAAALTECMGGSQRQVLMAAEIAMEHHLGLTCDPIGGLVQVPCIERNTMGAIKAITASQLALQSNPDNAKVSLDVVVKTMWQTAQDMSSKYKETADGGLAMNIPISLPEC
;
A
#
# COMPACT_ATOMS: atom_id res chain seq x y z
N VAL A 1 -1.31 2.30 -7.53
CA VAL A 1 -1.59 3.21 -6.38
C VAL A 1 -0.85 4.55 -6.50
N ILE A 2 0.49 4.57 -6.43
CA ILE A 2 1.31 5.81 -6.38
C ILE A 2 0.94 6.86 -7.44
N PRO A 3 0.83 6.54 -8.74
CA PRO A 3 0.51 7.55 -9.76
C PRO A 3 -0.86 8.21 -9.57
N ALA A 4 -1.85 7.46 -9.07
CA ALA A 4 -3.19 8.00 -8.82
C ALA A 4 -3.19 9.01 -7.67
N VAL A 5 -2.42 8.73 -6.61
CA VAL A 5 -2.28 9.65 -5.46
C VAL A 5 -1.45 10.87 -5.83
N LEU A 6 -0.40 10.70 -6.65
CA LEU A 6 0.36 11.84 -7.19
C LEU A 6 -0.52 12.71 -8.09
N GLN A 7 -1.34 12.11 -8.96
CA GLN A 7 -2.29 12.86 -9.78
C GLN A 7 -3.33 13.60 -8.94
N TYR A 8 -3.80 13.00 -7.84
CA TYR A 8 -4.65 13.68 -6.87
C TYR A 8 -3.95 14.90 -6.25
N TYR A 9 -2.68 14.75 -5.83
CA TYR A 9 -1.87 15.83 -5.29
C TYR A 9 -1.71 16.99 -6.29
N ILE A 10 -1.41 16.68 -7.55
CA ILE A 10 -1.27 17.67 -8.63
C ILE A 10 -2.61 18.39 -8.87
N ALA A 11 -3.71 17.64 -8.97
CA ALA A 11 -5.00 18.20 -9.36
C ALA A 11 -5.70 18.97 -8.24
N PHE A 12 -5.52 18.58 -6.98
CA PHE A 12 -6.33 19.08 -5.86
C PHE A 12 -5.52 19.72 -4.72
N CYS A 13 -4.20 19.61 -4.73
CA CYS A 13 -3.34 20.05 -3.62
C CYS A 13 -2.19 20.96 -4.07
N ASP A 14 -2.37 21.68 -5.19
CA ASP A 14 -1.36 22.60 -5.75
C ASP A 14 -0.01 21.91 -6.01
N GLY A 15 -0.03 20.64 -6.39
CA GLY A 15 1.17 19.82 -6.59
C GLY A 15 1.87 19.98 -7.94
N TYR A 16 1.39 20.87 -8.83
CA TYR A 16 1.94 21.03 -10.18
C TYR A 16 3.22 21.87 -10.21
N ASP A 17 4.27 21.31 -9.62
CA ASP A 17 5.64 21.84 -9.62
C ASP A 17 6.64 20.68 -9.59
N ASP A 18 7.70 20.77 -10.38
CA ASP A 18 8.66 19.66 -10.54
C ASP A 18 9.34 19.29 -9.22
N ASN A 19 9.68 20.27 -8.37
CA ASN A 19 10.32 19.99 -7.08
C ASN A 19 9.33 19.30 -6.13
N LYS A 20 8.06 19.73 -6.11
CA LYS A 20 7.01 19.07 -5.32
C LYS A 20 6.80 17.62 -5.77
N ILE A 21 6.78 17.36 -7.07
CA ILE A 21 6.65 16.00 -7.64
C ILE A 21 7.88 15.14 -7.28
N ILE A 22 9.09 15.69 -7.39
CA ILE A 22 10.33 14.99 -7.01
C ILE A 22 10.29 14.64 -5.52
N ASN A 23 9.94 15.58 -4.64
CA ASN A 23 9.85 15.34 -3.20
C ASN A 23 8.84 14.23 -2.88
N PHE A 24 7.66 14.25 -3.51
CA PHE A 24 6.67 13.18 -3.37
C PHE A 24 7.28 11.80 -3.69
N LEU A 25 7.99 11.69 -4.82
CA LEU A 25 8.61 10.44 -5.25
C LEU A 25 9.75 10.01 -4.34
N LEU A 26 10.55 10.95 -3.83
CA LEU A 26 11.64 10.67 -2.89
C LEU A 26 11.11 10.08 -1.59
N THR A 27 10.07 10.69 -1.02
CA THR A 27 9.48 10.22 0.25
C THR A 27 8.74 8.89 0.08
N ALA A 28 8.00 8.73 -1.02
CA ALA A 28 7.42 7.43 -1.36
C ALA A 28 8.50 6.35 -1.45
N SER A 29 9.62 6.66 -2.12
CA SER A 29 10.74 5.72 -2.29
C SER A 29 11.41 5.35 -0.97
N GLU A 30 11.64 6.32 -0.08
CA GLU A 30 12.27 6.04 1.22
C GLU A 30 11.39 5.16 2.10
N VAL A 31 10.07 5.39 2.12
CA VAL A 31 9.15 4.48 2.81
C VAL A 31 9.17 3.08 2.18
N GLY A 32 9.26 2.98 0.85
CA GLY A 32 9.47 1.71 0.17
C GLY A 32 10.76 0.99 0.60
N CYS A 33 11.86 1.73 0.82
CA CYS A 33 13.11 1.19 1.34
C CYS A 33 12.95 0.58 2.74
N ILE A 34 12.15 1.20 3.62
CA ILE A 34 11.85 0.66 4.96
C ILE A 34 11.20 -0.73 4.83
N PHE A 35 10.15 -0.85 4.02
CA PHE A 35 9.47 -2.15 3.80
C PHE A 35 10.37 -3.17 3.14
N LYS A 36 11.19 -2.77 2.15
CA LYS A 36 12.11 -3.68 1.47
C LYS A 36 13.18 -4.24 2.40
N LYS A 37 13.72 -3.41 3.30
CA LYS A 37 14.79 -3.80 4.25
C LYS A 37 14.25 -4.58 5.45
N GLY A 38 13.07 -4.19 5.96
CA GLY A 38 12.47 -4.83 7.13
C GLY A 38 11.62 -6.06 6.82
N ALA A 39 11.17 -6.21 5.57
CA ALA A 39 10.28 -7.28 5.15
C ALA A 39 10.46 -7.62 3.65
N THR A 40 9.48 -7.32 2.81
CA THR A 40 9.49 -7.59 1.36
C THR A 40 8.57 -6.63 0.61
N ILE A 41 8.82 -6.45 -0.68
CA ILE A 41 7.92 -5.77 -1.62
C ILE A 41 7.40 -6.70 -2.74
N SER A 42 7.65 -8.00 -2.60
CA SER A 42 7.28 -9.03 -3.59
C SER A 42 6.02 -9.76 -3.14
N ALA A 43 4.99 -9.81 -3.98
CA ALA A 43 3.79 -10.60 -3.70
C ALA A 43 4.07 -12.10 -3.62
N ALA A 44 4.94 -12.64 -4.49
CA ALA A 44 5.39 -14.01 -4.41
C ALA A 44 5.93 -14.40 -3.02
N MET A 45 6.52 -13.46 -2.27
CA MET A 45 7.01 -13.71 -0.91
C MET A 45 5.99 -13.30 0.18
N GLY A 46 5.30 -12.17 0.00
CA GLY A 46 4.55 -11.51 1.06
C GLY A 46 3.04 -11.41 0.87
N GLY A 47 2.50 -11.89 -0.24
CA GLY A 47 1.11 -11.61 -0.64
C GLY A 47 0.92 -10.16 -1.11
N CYS A 48 -0.30 -9.80 -1.47
CA CYS A 48 -0.62 -8.51 -2.06
C CYS A 48 -0.47 -7.34 -1.05
N GLN A 49 -0.40 -7.63 0.25
CA GLN A 49 0.03 -6.67 1.27
C GLN A 49 1.42 -6.08 0.96
N ALA A 50 2.33 -6.86 0.37
CA ALA A 50 3.68 -6.44 0.02
C ALA A 50 3.75 -5.58 -1.26
N GLU A 51 2.68 -5.55 -2.06
CA GLU A 51 2.59 -4.76 -3.28
C GLU A 51 1.65 -3.58 -3.11
N ILE A 52 0.35 -3.87 -2.96
CA ILE A 52 -0.70 -2.84 -2.85
C ILE A 52 -0.63 -2.16 -1.49
N GLY A 53 -0.41 -2.93 -0.42
CA GLY A 53 -0.26 -2.37 0.93
C GLY A 53 0.94 -1.44 1.02
N VAL A 54 2.11 -1.91 0.59
CA VAL A 54 3.33 -1.09 0.53
C VAL A 54 3.15 0.13 -0.38
N SER A 55 2.58 -0.04 -1.58
CA SER A 55 2.31 1.10 -2.47
C SER A 55 1.35 2.13 -1.87
N SER A 56 0.36 1.68 -1.10
CA SER A 56 -0.56 2.54 -0.35
C SER A 56 0.17 3.29 0.76
N ALA A 57 1.04 2.63 1.52
CA ALA A 57 1.84 3.24 2.58
C ALA A 57 2.83 4.28 2.04
N MET A 58 3.53 3.95 0.96
CA MET A 58 4.43 4.86 0.24
C MET A 58 3.69 6.13 -0.21
N ALA A 59 2.53 5.97 -0.84
CA ALA A 59 1.74 7.10 -1.34
C ALA A 59 1.14 7.95 -0.20
N ALA A 60 0.69 7.32 0.90
CA ALA A 60 0.14 8.02 2.06
C ALA A 60 1.21 8.90 2.73
N ALA A 61 2.41 8.36 2.91
CA ALA A 61 3.54 9.08 3.47
C ALA A 61 3.93 10.30 2.62
N ALA A 62 4.11 10.08 1.31
CA ALA A 62 4.48 11.12 0.37
C ALA A 62 3.45 12.25 0.31
N LEU A 63 2.15 11.91 0.24
CA LEU A 63 1.09 12.91 0.28
C LEU A 63 1.12 13.69 1.59
N THR A 64 1.31 13.01 2.73
CA THR A 64 1.32 13.65 4.05
C THR A 64 2.46 14.65 4.18
N GLU A 65 3.66 14.29 3.73
CA GLU A 65 4.80 15.21 3.73
C GLU A 65 4.53 16.42 2.82
N CYS A 66 4.07 16.16 1.59
CA CYS A 66 3.79 17.20 0.60
C CYS A 66 2.66 18.16 1.02
N MET A 67 1.79 17.72 1.92
CA MET A 67 0.72 18.50 2.55
C MET A 67 1.17 19.23 3.84
N GLY A 68 2.47 19.19 4.18
CA GLY A 68 3.06 19.89 5.32
C GLY A 68 3.03 19.10 6.64
N GLY A 69 2.78 17.79 6.59
CA GLY A 69 2.83 16.93 7.77
C GLY A 69 4.25 16.78 8.32
N SER A 70 4.36 16.68 9.64
CA SER A 70 5.63 16.38 10.31
C SER A 70 6.13 14.97 9.96
N GLN A 71 7.43 14.70 10.12
CA GLN A 71 8.01 13.36 9.93
C GLN A 71 7.23 12.28 10.70
N ARG A 72 6.75 12.59 11.91
CA ARG A 72 5.98 11.64 12.73
C ARG A 72 4.59 11.36 12.16
N GLN A 73 3.94 12.35 11.53
CA GLN A 73 2.68 12.16 10.82
C GLN A 73 2.89 11.41 9.50
N VAL A 74 4.01 11.63 8.81
CA VAL A 74 4.39 10.86 7.61
C VAL A 74 4.49 9.37 7.94
N LEU A 75 5.20 9.02 9.02
CA LEU A 75 5.30 7.64 9.49
C LEU A 75 3.95 7.07 9.96
N MET A 76 3.12 7.88 10.62
CA MET A 76 1.75 7.48 10.98
C MET A 76 0.88 7.21 9.75
N ALA A 77 0.95 8.04 8.71
CA ALA A 77 0.16 7.83 7.49
C ALA A 77 0.55 6.53 6.77
N ALA A 78 1.86 6.24 6.70
CA ALA A 78 2.36 4.96 6.19
C ALA A 78 1.85 3.77 7.01
N GLU A 79 1.89 3.91 8.33
CA GLU A 79 1.46 2.92 9.31
C GLU A 79 -0.03 2.59 9.15
N ILE A 80 -0.92 3.59 9.22
CA ILE A 80 -2.37 3.44 9.02
C ILE A 80 -2.65 2.78 7.66
N ALA A 81 -2.04 3.27 6.59
CA ALA A 81 -2.28 2.73 5.26
C ALA A 81 -1.87 1.25 5.16
N MET A 82 -0.76 0.85 5.77
CA MET A 82 -0.29 -0.53 5.76
C MET A 82 -1.12 -1.43 6.70
N GLU A 83 -1.55 -0.93 7.87
CA GLU A 83 -2.42 -1.65 8.80
C GLU A 83 -3.68 -2.17 8.08
N HIS A 84 -4.30 -1.32 7.27
CA HIS A 84 -5.48 -1.67 6.46
C HIS A 84 -5.22 -2.63 5.29
N HIS A 85 -4.00 -3.17 5.16
CA HIS A 85 -3.62 -4.17 4.16
C HIS A 85 -2.93 -5.40 4.77
N LEU A 86 -2.66 -5.44 6.08
CA LEU A 86 -2.04 -6.60 6.72
C LEU A 86 -2.86 -7.87 6.47
N GLY A 87 -2.19 -8.94 6.06
CA GLY A 87 -2.81 -10.24 5.74
C GLY A 87 -3.41 -10.35 4.34
N LEU A 88 -3.32 -9.31 3.50
CA LEU A 88 -3.84 -9.37 2.14
C LEU A 88 -3.04 -10.36 1.27
N THR A 89 -3.71 -11.44 0.89
CA THR A 89 -3.17 -12.52 0.03
C THR A 89 -3.07 -12.10 -1.43
N CYS A 90 -2.27 -12.79 -2.25
CA CYS A 90 -2.16 -12.54 -3.70
C CYS A 90 -2.64 -13.77 -4.48
N ASP A 91 -3.93 -13.86 -4.76
CA ASP A 91 -4.50 -15.03 -5.43
C ASP A 91 -5.49 -14.57 -6.51
N PRO A 92 -4.96 -14.05 -7.64
CA PRO A 92 -5.79 -13.47 -8.69
C PRO A 92 -6.46 -14.53 -9.57
N ILE A 93 -7.64 -14.19 -10.11
CA ILE A 93 -8.41 -15.10 -10.95
C ILE A 93 -7.62 -15.46 -12.20
N GLY A 94 -7.43 -16.77 -12.43
CA GLY A 94 -6.67 -17.30 -13.56
C GLY A 94 -5.19 -16.88 -13.61
N GLY A 95 -4.63 -16.41 -12.48
CA GLY A 95 -3.27 -15.89 -12.45
C GLY A 95 -3.11 -14.52 -13.13
N LEU A 96 -4.21 -13.86 -13.50
CA LEU A 96 -4.20 -12.63 -14.29
C LEU A 96 -4.17 -11.39 -13.41
N VAL A 97 -3.41 -10.36 -13.80
CA VAL A 97 -3.37 -9.07 -13.10
C VAL A 97 -4.59 -8.21 -13.46
N GLN A 98 -5.78 -8.72 -13.18
CA GLN A 98 -7.07 -8.08 -13.46
C GLN A 98 -7.93 -8.08 -12.20
N VAL A 99 -8.54 -9.21 -11.86
CA VAL A 99 -9.39 -9.36 -10.68
C VAL A 99 -8.63 -10.14 -9.60
N PRO A 100 -8.49 -9.62 -8.36
CA PRO A 100 -8.98 -8.33 -7.84
C PRO A 100 -7.95 -7.17 -7.95
N CYS A 101 -6.91 -7.32 -8.76
CA CYS A 101 -5.75 -6.39 -8.81
C CYS A 101 -6.14 -4.95 -9.16
N ILE A 102 -7.11 -4.77 -10.07
CA ILE A 102 -7.60 -3.45 -10.50
C ILE A 102 -8.30 -2.75 -9.35
N GLU A 103 -9.33 -3.35 -8.75
CA GLU A 103 -10.03 -2.69 -7.64
C GLU A 103 -9.12 -2.52 -6.41
N ARG A 104 -8.16 -3.43 -6.18
CA ARG A 104 -7.17 -3.26 -5.10
C ARG A 104 -6.31 -2.02 -5.29
N ASN A 105 -5.94 -1.66 -6.53
CA ASN A 105 -5.22 -0.41 -6.80
C ASN A 105 -6.08 0.82 -6.48
N THR A 106 -7.36 0.79 -6.85
CA THR A 106 -8.32 1.87 -6.54
C THR A 106 -8.50 2.01 -5.03
N MET A 107 -8.77 0.91 -4.33
CA MET A 107 -8.95 0.89 -2.88
C MET A 107 -7.67 1.31 -2.13
N GLY A 108 -6.51 0.90 -2.62
CA GLY A 108 -5.21 1.33 -2.07
C GLY A 108 -4.99 2.83 -2.22
N ALA A 109 -5.34 3.43 -3.37
CA ALA A 109 -5.22 4.87 -3.57
C ALA A 109 -6.14 5.66 -2.61
N ILE A 110 -7.40 5.22 -2.46
CA ILE A 110 -8.34 5.87 -1.53
C ILE A 110 -7.86 5.74 -0.09
N LYS A 111 -7.42 4.55 0.34
CA LYS A 111 -6.86 4.34 1.68
C LYS A 111 -5.64 5.22 1.93
N ALA A 112 -4.76 5.41 0.93
CA ALA A 112 -3.60 6.28 1.07
C ALA A 112 -3.98 7.75 1.30
N ILE A 113 -4.95 8.27 0.53
CA ILE A 113 -5.45 9.64 0.69
C ILE A 113 -6.12 9.81 2.06
N THR A 114 -6.98 8.87 2.46
CA THR A 114 -7.64 8.90 3.76
C THR A 114 -6.66 8.78 4.92
N ALA A 115 -5.66 7.90 4.84
CA ALA A 115 -4.62 7.75 5.85
C ALA A 115 -3.80 9.04 6.02
N SER A 116 -3.51 9.73 4.91
CA SER A 116 -2.85 11.03 4.95
C SER A 116 -3.69 12.08 5.69
N GLN A 117 -4.99 12.17 5.37
CA GLN A 117 -5.90 13.10 6.05
C GLN A 117 -6.03 12.79 7.54
N LEU A 118 -6.17 11.51 7.92
CA LEU A 118 -6.21 11.08 9.31
C LEU A 118 -4.93 11.48 10.05
N ALA A 119 -3.76 11.24 9.45
CA ALA A 119 -2.48 11.57 10.07
C ALA A 119 -2.29 13.08 10.25
N LEU A 120 -2.66 13.90 9.25
CA LEU A 120 -2.58 15.36 9.34
C LEU A 120 -3.48 15.95 10.43
N GLN A 121 -4.62 15.31 10.69
CA GLN A 121 -5.60 15.73 11.72
C GLN A 121 -5.34 15.11 13.11
N SER A 122 -4.37 14.20 13.21
CA SER A 122 -4.08 13.45 14.43
C SER A 122 -2.78 13.89 15.09
N ASN A 123 -2.69 13.72 16.41
CA ASN A 123 -1.44 13.89 17.15
C ASN A 123 -0.63 12.58 17.14
N PRO A 124 0.59 12.54 16.57
CA PRO A 124 1.46 11.37 16.57
C PRO A 124 1.95 10.90 17.94
N ASP A 125 1.83 11.70 18.99
CA ASP A 125 2.08 11.23 20.36
C ASP A 125 1.04 10.22 20.85
N ASN A 126 -0.15 10.20 20.23
CA ASN A 126 -1.24 9.31 20.63
C ASN A 126 -1.23 7.97 19.87
N ALA A 127 -0.40 7.84 18.83
CA ALA A 127 -0.29 6.61 18.06
C ALA A 127 0.13 5.44 18.98
N LYS A 128 -0.65 4.36 18.97
CA LYS A 128 -0.35 3.14 19.74
C LYS A 128 0.50 2.15 18.98
N VAL A 129 0.46 2.25 17.66
CA VAL A 129 1.17 1.38 16.74
C VAL A 129 2.20 2.23 16.01
N SER A 130 3.43 1.72 15.87
CA SER A 130 4.49 2.36 15.09
C SER A 130 4.67 1.65 13.76
N LEU A 131 5.23 2.37 12.78
CA LEU A 131 5.54 1.78 11.48
C LEU A 131 6.44 0.54 11.59
N ASP A 132 7.43 0.53 12.50
CA ASP A 132 8.31 -0.62 12.73
C ASP A 132 7.53 -1.87 13.16
N VAL A 133 6.54 -1.69 14.04
CA VAL A 133 5.67 -2.80 14.48
C VAL A 133 4.85 -3.32 13.30
N VAL A 134 4.32 -2.43 12.46
CA VAL A 134 3.56 -2.83 11.27
C VAL A 134 4.44 -3.55 10.24
N VAL A 135 5.66 -3.08 9.98
CA VAL A 135 6.62 -3.74 9.07
C VAL A 135 6.96 -5.14 9.58
N LYS A 136 7.26 -5.27 10.87
CA LYS A 136 7.53 -6.57 11.51
C LYS A 136 6.31 -7.49 11.41
N THR A 137 5.12 -6.95 11.65
CA THR A 137 3.87 -7.72 11.56
C THR A 137 3.63 -8.19 10.13
N MET A 138 3.80 -7.33 9.13
CA MET A 138 3.71 -7.69 7.71
C MET A 138 4.64 -8.86 7.37
N TRP A 139 5.89 -8.82 7.86
CA TRP A 139 6.86 -9.89 7.65
C TRP A 139 6.47 -11.20 8.34
N GLN A 140 6.01 -11.14 9.59
CA GLN A 140 5.53 -12.32 10.29
C GLN A 140 4.34 -12.95 9.55
N THR A 141 3.35 -12.14 9.18
CA THR A 141 2.19 -12.61 8.40
C THR A 141 2.59 -13.18 7.04
N ALA A 142 3.59 -12.61 6.37
CA ALA A 142 4.12 -13.14 5.11
C ALA A 142 4.75 -14.55 5.28
N GLN A 143 5.46 -14.78 6.39
CA GLN A 143 6.06 -16.09 6.69
C GLN A 143 4.99 -17.13 7.06
N ASP A 144 3.94 -16.70 7.77
CA ASP A 144 2.83 -17.57 8.18
C ASP A 144 1.85 -17.84 7.02
N MET A 145 1.88 -17.02 5.96
CA MET A 145 1.02 -17.18 4.80
C MET A 145 1.40 -18.43 4.00
N SER A 146 0.43 -19.34 3.84
CA SER A 146 0.56 -20.51 2.96
C SER A 146 0.98 -20.11 1.55
N SER A 147 1.86 -20.90 0.93
CA SER A 147 2.32 -20.68 -0.45
C SER A 147 1.17 -20.63 -1.47
N LYS A 148 0.03 -21.27 -1.19
CA LYS A 148 -1.17 -21.27 -2.03
C LYS A 148 -1.92 -19.93 -2.07
N TYR A 149 -1.65 -19.04 -1.11
CA TYR A 149 -2.28 -17.71 -1.02
C TYR A 149 -1.31 -16.57 -1.34
N LYS A 150 -0.13 -16.92 -1.84
CA LYS A 150 0.80 -16.01 -2.52
C LYS A 150 0.54 -16.12 -4.03
N GLU A 151 1.36 -15.47 -4.85
CA GLU A 151 1.21 -15.25 -6.30
C GLU A 151 1.18 -16.53 -7.19
N THR A 152 0.84 -17.69 -6.63
CA THR A 152 0.73 -18.98 -7.32
C THR A 152 -0.62 -19.18 -8.00
N ALA A 153 -1.68 -18.49 -7.56
CA ALA A 153 -3.05 -18.69 -8.01
C ALA A 153 -3.60 -20.12 -7.77
N ASP A 154 -3.01 -20.85 -6.82
CA ASP A 154 -3.36 -22.25 -6.50
C ASP A 154 -4.41 -22.35 -5.37
N GLY A 155 -5.03 -21.24 -4.98
CA GLY A 155 -5.89 -21.15 -3.80
C GLY A 155 -7.13 -20.28 -3.98
N GLY A 156 -7.66 -19.83 -2.83
CA GLY A 156 -8.64 -18.75 -2.65
C GLY A 156 -9.63 -18.50 -3.80
N LEU A 157 -9.66 -17.27 -4.29
CA LEU A 157 -10.57 -16.82 -5.35
C LEU A 157 -10.26 -17.50 -6.68
N ALA A 158 -8.99 -17.77 -6.97
CA ALA A 158 -8.56 -18.35 -8.24
C ALA A 158 -9.15 -19.75 -8.47
N MET A 159 -9.31 -20.55 -7.41
CA MET A 159 -9.87 -21.90 -7.48
C MET A 159 -11.40 -21.94 -7.46
N ASN A 160 -12.05 -20.85 -7.04
CA ASN A 160 -13.50 -20.81 -6.86
C ASN A 160 -14.26 -20.09 -7.98
N ILE A 161 -13.56 -19.39 -8.89
CA ILE A 161 -14.18 -18.73 -10.05
C ILE A 161 -13.66 -19.34 -11.35
N PRO A 162 -14.51 -20.00 -12.16
CA PRO A 162 -14.09 -20.58 -13.41
C PRO A 162 -13.85 -19.51 -14.48
N ILE A 163 -12.70 -19.58 -15.16
CA ILE A 163 -12.32 -18.72 -16.30
C ILE A 163 -13.24 -18.94 -17.51
N SER A 164 -14.01 -20.04 -17.52
CA SER A 164 -14.91 -20.42 -18.62
C SER A 164 -16.21 -19.61 -18.70
N LEU A 165 -16.42 -18.64 -17.80
CA LEU A 165 -17.47 -17.64 -17.99
C LEU A 165 -16.93 -16.59 -18.98
N PRO A 166 -17.47 -16.50 -20.20
CA PRO A 166 -17.12 -15.43 -21.10
C PRO A 166 -17.63 -14.14 -20.46
N GLU A 167 -16.74 -13.37 -19.83
CA GLU A 167 -17.06 -11.99 -19.41
C GLU A 167 -17.02 -11.02 -20.61
N CYS A 168 -16.72 -11.53 -21.81
CA CYS A 168 -17.04 -10.96 -23.12
C CYS A 168 -17.06 -12.05 -24.20
#